data_AF-A0A166HU83-F1
#
_entry.id   AF-A0A166HU83-F1
#
_cell.length_a   1.000
_cell.length_b   1.000
_cell.length_c   1.000
_cell.angle_alpha   90.00
_cell.angle_beta   90.00
_cell.angle_gamma   90.00
#
_symmetry.space_group_name_H-M   'P 1'
#
loop_
_entity.id
_entity.type
_entity.pdbx_description
1 polymer ?
#
loop_
_entity_poly.entity_id
_entity_poly.type
_entity_poly.pdbx_seq_one_letter_code
_entity_poly.pdbx_strand_id
1 'polypeptide(L)'
;MFHRPPTSRPRGICVYYNTPRGCFAGNNCKFLHGNVQEISPYDQNKICRYYEAGYCKRGDQCWFRHATPQMPQLHESDDEELGCSICMEKPTVFGLLTGCSHVFCLSCLKKWRDPTGRSSEYLDSNSGMHKRCPMCRGPSRFVTPSHVFYKNEDPKKEEVLENYKKSMKRVKCKYFERSIPGLRFCPYGRDCFYKHEDENGQEYVFQKGVDHYMNVSGTRTTSFVSGNDAHPPDLQASYAEESSPTSRGILYWPRRSSARNADACSIADD
;
A
#
# COMPACT_ATOMS: atom_id res chain seq x y z
N MET A 1 20.17 4.34 -14.81
CA MET A 1 19.97 3.20 -13.89
C MET A 1 19.56 3.74 -12.53
N PHE A 2 18.47 3.26 -11.93
CA PHE A 2 18.03 3.74 -10.62
C PHE A 2 18.93 3.17 -9.53
N HIS A 3 19.51 4.05 -8.71
CA HIS A 3 20.39 3.64 -7.62
C HIS A 3 19.60 2.80 -6.60
N ARG A 4 20.05 1.57 -6.35
CA ARG A 4 19.51 0.75 -5.27
C ARG A 4 20.09 1.27 -3.95
N PRO A 5 19.29 1.73 -2.98
CA PRO A 5 19.83 2.06 -1.68
C PRO A 5 20.37 0.79 -1.00
N PRO A 6 21.49 0.86 -0.26
CA PRO A 6 22.05 -0.28 0.45
C PRO A 6 21.09 -0.72 1.57
N THR A 7 20.36 -1.81 1.32
CA THR A 7 19.35 -2.36 2.26
C THR A 7 19.97 -3.15 3.42
N SER A 8 21.25 -3.48 3.33
CA SER A 8 22.00 -4.23 4.34
C SER A 8 23.39 -3.64 4.47
N ARG A 9 23.92 -3.61 5.71
CA ARG A 9 25.31 -3.18 5.94
C ARG A 9 26.25 -4.12 5.17
N PRO A 10 27.20 -3.59 4.38
CA PRO A 10 28.11 -4.41 3.61
C PRO A 10 28.97 -5.26 4.56
N ARG A 11 29.22 -6.53 4.19
CA ARG A 11 30.02 -7.48 4.99
C ARG A 11 31.54 -7.22 4.92
N GLY A 12 31.95 -6.05 4.45
CA GLY A 12 33.34 -5.73 4.11
C GLY A 12 33.69 -6.06 2.66
N ILE A 13 34.96 -5.84 2.33
CA ILE A 13 35.52 -6.06 0.98
C ILE A 13 35.89 -7.54 0.80
N CYS A 14 35.60 -8.09 -0.37
CA CYS A 14 35.95 -9.45 -0.72
C CYS A 14 37.47 -9.60 -0.84
N VAL A 15 38.07 -10.37 0.06
CA VAL A 15 39.53 -10.62 0.06
C VAL A 15 39.99 -11.30 -1.23
N TYR A 16 39.15 -12.13 -1.84
CA TYR A 16 39.50 -12.88 -3.04
C TYR A 16 39.34 -12.09 -4.35
N TYR A 17 38.61 -10.97 -4.34
CA TYR A 17 38.28 -10.24 -5.57
C TYR A 17 39.50 -9.73 -6.33
N ASN A 18 40.48 -9.17 -5.62
CA ASN A 18 41.72 -8.63 -6.22
C ASN A 18 42.83 -9.68 -6.39
N THR A 19 42.56 -10.96 -6.10
CA THR A 19 43.57 -12.02 -6.30
C THR A 19 43.68 -12.37 -7.79
N PRO A 20 44.81 -12.90 -8.27
CA PRO A 20 44.97 -13.30 -9.67
C PRO A 20 43.93 -14.33 -10.16
N ARG A 21 43.34 -15.10 -9.24
CA ARG A 21 42.27 -16.06 -9.54
C ARG A 21 40.86 -15.44 -9.48
N GLY A 22 40.73 -14.23 -8.94
CA GLY A 22 39.47 -13.54 -8.72
C GLY A 22 38.57 -14.17 -7.65
N CYS A 23 37.40 -13.57 -7.46
CA CYS A 23 36.38 -14.10 -6.55
C CYS A 23 35.60 -15.26 -7.20
N PHE A 24 35.69 -16.46 -6.63
CA PHE A 24 34.95 -17.64 -7.10
C PHE A 24 33.41 -17.52 -6.97
N ALA A 25 32.93 -16.67 -6.05
CA ALA A 25 31.49 -16.50 -5.84
C ALA A 25 30.83 -15.59 -6.89
N GLY A 26 31.60 -14.83 -7.68
CA GLY A 26 31.08 -13.97 -8.76
C GLY A 26 29.89 -13.10 -8.32
N ASN A 27 28.78 -13.20 -9.05
CA ASN A 27 27.53 -12.46 -8.79
C ASN A 27 26.76 -12.91 -7.53
N ASN A 28 27.20 -13.98 -6.88
CA ASN A 28 26.64 -14.45 -5.61
C ASN A 28 27.50 -14.06 -4.40
N CYS A 29 28.59 -13.31 -4.62
CA CYS A 29 29.46 -12.85 -3.55
C CYS A 29 28.74 -11.83 -2.66
N LYS A 30 28.69 -12.10 -1.35
CA LYS A 30 28.04 -11.25 -0.33
C LYS A 30 28.94 -10.10 0.18
N PHE A 31 30.17 -10.02 -0.33
CA PHE A 31 31.18 -9.01 0.02
C PHE A 31 31.35 -8.02 -1.14
N LEU A 32 31.87 -6.83 -0.86
CA LEU A 32 32.08 -5.80 -1.87
C LEU A 32 33.24 -6.16 -2.79
N HIS A 33 33.06 -6.00 -4.10
CA HIS A 33 34.11 -6.20 -5.11
C HIS A 33 34.80 -4.86 -5.42
N GLY A 34 35.32 -4.22 -4.37
CA GLY A 34 36.00 -2.92 -4.47
C GLY A 34 35.62 -1.96 -3.34
N ASN A 35 36.43 -0.91 -3.16
CA ASN A 35 36.26 0.06 -2.07
C ASN A 35 35.23 1.14 -2.37
N VAL A 36 34.91 1.35 -3.66
CA VAL A 36 33.98 2.39 -4.13
C VAL A 36 32.55 1.86 -4.23
N GLN A 37 32.35 0.54 -4.24
CA GLN A 37 31.02 -0.05 -4.37
C GLN A 37 30.29 -0.02 -3.03
N GLU A 38 29.06 0.49 -3.02
CA GLU A 38 28.19 0.46 -1.83
C GLU A 38 27.41 -0.85 -1.69
N ILE A 39 27.34 -1.65 -2.76
CA ILE A 39 26.45 -2.80 -2.88
C ILE A 39 27.23 -4.01 -3.36
N SER A 40 27.07 -5.14 -2.67
CA SER A 40 27.70 -6.41 -3.05
C SER A 40 27.17 -6.94 -4.39
N PRO A 41 27.95 -7.73 -5.15
CA PRO A 41 27.45 -8.40 -6.37
C PRO A 41 26.19 -9.22 -6.10
N TYR A 42 26.11 -9.93 -4.97
CA TYR A 42 24.91 -10.65 -4.53
C TYR A 42 23.68 -9.75 -4.44
N ASP A 43 23.84 -8.57 -3.85
CA ASP A 43 22.75 -7.62 -3.77
C ASP A 43 22.42 -7.05 -5.15
N GLN A 44 23.39 -6.62 -5.95
CA GLN A 44 23.16 -6.14 -7.32
C GLN A 44 22.41 -7.17 -8.17
N ASN A 45 22.70 -8.46 -7.98
CA ASN A 45 22.11 -9.56 -8.73
C ASN A 45 20.75 -10.04 -8.20
N LYS A 46 20.27 -9.49 -7.08
CA LYS A 46 19.05 -9.96 -6.41
C LYS A 46 17.81 -9.74 -7.28
N ILE A 47 17.04 -10.81 -7.47
CA ILE A 47 15.79 -10.81 -8.23
C ILE A 47 14.68 -10.12 -7.44
N CYS A 48 13.83 -9.38 -8.15
CA CYS A 48 12.63 -8.76 -7.60
C CYS A 48 11.57 -9.81 -7.29
N ARG A 49 11.40 -10.17 -6.01
CA ARG A 49 10.32 -11.06 -5.55
C ARG A 49 8.92 -10.61 -5.99
N TYR A 50 8.68 -9.31 -6.07
CA TYR A 50 7.37 -8.79 -6.51
C TYR A 50 7.13 -8.94 -8.01
N TYR A 51 8.19 -8.92 -8.81
CA TYR A 51 8.11 -9.16 -10.25
C TYR A 51 7.87 -10.64 -10.53
N GLU A 52 8.63 -11.50 -9.87
CA GLU A 52 8.45 -12.95 -9.91
C GLU A 52 7.03 -13.36 -9.52
N ALA A 53 6.45 -12.72 -8.49
CA ALA A 53 5.07 -12.95 -8.08
C ALA A 53 4.02 -12.18 -8.90
N GLY A 54 4.43 -11.45 -9.94
CA GLY A 54 3.54 -10.84 -10.93
C GLY A 54 3.00 -9.44 -10.62
N TYR A 55 3.35 -8.81 -9.49
CA TYR A 55 2.77 -7.52 -9.06
C TYR A 55 3.78 -6.39 -8.75
N CYS A 56 4.91 -6.35 -9.45
CA CYS A 56 5.87 -5.27 -9.28
C CYS A 56 5.30 -3.91 -9.73
N LYS A 57 5.20 -2.95 -8.81
CA LYS A 57 4.70 -1.58 -9.09
C LYS A 57 5.70 -0.65 -9.78
N ARG A 58 6.97 -1.06 -9.92
CA ARG A 58 8.07 -0.20 -10.38
C ARG A 58 8.47 -0.41 -11.84
N GLY A 59 7.97 -1.46 -12.49
CA GLY A 59 8.30 -1.77 -13.87
C GLY A 59 9.80 -1.74 -14.12
N ASP A 60 10.22 -1.15 -15.23
CA ASP A 60 11.62 -1.07 -15.64
C ASP A 60 12.49 -0.20 -14.73
N GLN A 61 11.87 0.61 -13.88
CA GLN A 61 12.54 1.47 -12.90
C GLN A 61 12.81 0.72 -11.58
N CYS A 62 12.58 -0.59 -11.53
CA CYS A 62 12.84 -1.40 -10.35
C CYS A 62 14.34 -1.57 -10.13
N TRP A 63 14.81 -1.24 -8.91
CA TRP A 63 16.21 -1.41 -8.51
C TRP A 63 16.63 -2.87 -8.26
N PHE A 64 15.71 -3.83 -8.38
CA PHE A 64 16.00 -5.26 -8.32
C PHE A 64 15.90 -5.82 -9.72
N ARG A 65 16.69 -6.84 -10.02
CA ARG A 65 16.66 -7.46 -11.35
C ARG A 65 15.28 -8.09 -11.59
N HIS A 66 14.69 -7.76 -12.73
CA HIS A 66 13.59 -8.50 -13.31
C HIS A 66 14.20 -9.59 -14.18
N ALA A 67 14.36 -10.78 -13.61
CA ALA A 67 14.65 -11.95 -14.42
C ALA A 67 13.30 -12.45 -14.94
N THR A 68 13.12 -12.46 -16.25
CA THR A 68 12.03 -13.21 -16.87
C THR A 68 12.18 -14.66 -16.42
N PRO A 69 11.20 -15.28 -15.72
CA PRO A 69 11.05 -16.71 -15.89
C PRO A 69 10.89 -16.89 -17.41
N GLN A 70 11.74 -17.71 -18.01
CA GLN A 70 11.57 -18.11 -19.40
C GLN A 70 10.13 -18.62 -19.54
N MET A 71 9.26 -17.79 -20.09
CA MET A 71 7.90 -18.15 -20.43
C MET A 71 7.72 -17.70 -21.88
N PRO A 72 7.06 -18.52 -22.71
CA PRO A 72 7.18 -18.46 -24.15
C PRO A 72 6.87 -17.06 -24.60
N GLN A 73 7.62 -16.60 -25.60
CA GLN A 73 7.23 -15.47 -26.43
C GLN A 73 5.74 -15.67 -26.73
N LEU A 74 4.87 -14.92 -26.04
CA LEU A 74 3.48 -14.81 -26.45
C LEU A 74 3.59 -14.32 -27.89
N HIS A 75 2.98 -15.08 -28.79
CA HIS A 75 3.02 -14.87 -30.23
C HIS A 75 3.06 -13.37 -30.53
N GLU A 76 4.13 -12.91 -31.20
CA GLU A 76 4.46 -11.50 -31.45
C GLU A 76 3.29 -10.68 -32.06
N SER A 77 2.25 -11.36 -32.56
CA SER A 77 1.07 -10.78 -33.17
C SER A 77 0.04 -10.13 -32.23
N ASP A 78 -0.04 -10.53 -30.96
CA ASP A 78 -1.06 -9.97 -30.03
C ASP A 78 -0.51 -8.81 -29.18
N ASP A 79 0.82 -8.69 -29.09
CA ASP A 79 1.55 -7.79 -28.18
C ASP A 79 1.57 -6.32 -28.63
N GLU A 80 1.24 -6.08 -29.90
CA GLU A 80 1.19 -4.76 -30.54
C GLU A 80 -0.11 -4.00 -30.23
N GLU A 81 -1.17 -4.68 -29.78
CA GLU A 81 -2.49 -4.08 -29.53
C GLU A 81 -2.79 -3.80 -28.04
N LEU A 82 -1.89 -4.16 -27.10
CA LEU A 82 -2.07 -3.93 -25.66
C LEU A 82 -1.77 -2.48 -25.20
N GLY A 83 -2.26 -1.51 -25.98
CA GLY A 83 -2.20 -0.09 -25.61
C GLY A 83 -3.11 0.25 -24.44
N CYS A 84 -2.68 1.18 -23.58
CA CYS A 84 -3.56 1.73 -22.56
C CYS A 84 -4.72 2.49 -23.19
N SER A 85 -5.97 2.19 -22.80
CA SER A 85 -7.15 2.90 -23.35
C SER A 85 -7.30 4.37 -22.92
N ILE A 86 -6.36 4.92 -22.13
CA ILE A 86 -6.37 6.31 -21.66
C ILE A 86 -5.28 7.13 -22.36
N CYS A 87 -4.03 6.63 -22.36
CA CYS A 87 -2.89 7.33 -22.96
C CYS A 87 -2.44 6.76 -24.31
N MET A 88 -3.03 5.66 -24.76
CA MET A 88 -2.71 4.96 -26.02
C MET A 88 -1.28 4.40 -26.13
N GLU A 89 -0.50 4.42 -25.05
CA GLU A 89 0.86 3.88 -25.00
C GLU A 89 0.88 2.45 -24.43
N LYS A 90 1.87 1.63 -24.83
CA LYS A 90 2.13 0.30 -24.24
C LYS A 90 2.56 0.45 -22.77
N PRO A 91 1.81 -0.10 -21.81
CA PRO A 91 2.18 0.01 -20.40
C PRO A 91 3.44 -0.79 -20.06
N THR A 92 4.38 -0.17 -19.35
CA THR A 92 5.47 -0.89 -18.66
C THR A 92 4.98 -1.61 -17.41
N VAL A 93 3.90 -1.08 -16.80
CA VAL A 93 3.18 -1.70 -15.69
C VAL A 93 1.69 -1.53 -15.95
N PHE A 94 1.00 -2.65 -16.13
CA PHE A 94 -0.44 -2.73 -16.25
C PHE A 94 -1.10 -2.49 -14.88
N GLY A 95 -2.23 -1.78 -14.89
CA GLY A 95 -3.13 -1.72 -13.74
C GLY A 95 -4.30 -2.68 -13.95
N LEU A 96 -4.20 -3.87 -13.37
CA LEU A 96 -5.22 -4.90 -13.51
C LEU A 96 -6.43 -4.59 -12.62
N LEU A 97 -7.62 -4.66 -13.22
CA LEU A 97 -8.89 -4.53 -12.54
C LEU A 97 -9.54 -5.91 -12.35
N THR A 98 -10.25 -6.05 -11.24
CA THR A 98 -11.06 -7.23 -10.92
C THR A 98 -12.29 -7.29 -11.82
N GLY A 99 -12.57 -8.44 -12.44
CA GLY A 99 -13.82 -8.67 -13.18
C GLY A 99 -13.93 -8.00 -14.55
N CYS A 100 -12.82 -7.52 -15.15
CA CYS A 100 -12.82 -7.08 -16.54
C CYS A 100 -11.44 -7.22 -17.20
N SER A 101 -11.40 -7.27 -18.53
CA SER A 101 -10.21 -7.40 -19.38
C SER A 101 -9.79 -6.09 -20.06
N HIS A 102 -10.07 -4.93 -19.47
CA HIS A 102 -9.66 -3.65 -20.05
C HIS A 102 -8.21 -3.31 -19.71
N VAL A 103 -7.47 -2.82 -20.71
CA VAL A 103 -6.03 -2.57 -20.63
C VAL A 103 -5.78 -1.12 -20.22
N PHE A 104 -5.06 -0.93 -19.11
CA PHE A 104 -4.65 0.39 -18.67
C PHE A 104 -3.25 0.40 -18.09
N CYS A 105 -2.57 1.52 -18.26
CA CYS A 105 -1.34 1.83 -17.57
C CYS A 105 -1.61 2.12 -16.08
N LEU A 106 -0.72 1.66 -15.18
CA LEU A 106 -0.88 1.85 -13.73
C LEU A 106 -0.98 3.33 -13.34
N SER A 107 -0.21 4.21 -13.98
CA SER A 107 -0.24 5.66 -13.72
C SER A 107 -1.58 6.28 -14.16
N CYS A 108 -2.12 5.86 -15.30
CA CYS A 108 -3.41 6.29 -15.83
C CYS A 108 -4.54 5.94 -14.85
N LEU A 109 -4.59 4.69 -14.37
CA LEU A 109 -5.61 4.27 -13.41
C LEU A 109 -5.45 4.91 -12.03
N LYS A 110 -4.23 5.24 -11.60
CA LYS A 110 -4.02 6.01 -10.36
C LYS A 110 -4.61 7.40 -10.47
N LYS A 111 -4.34 8.12 -11.57
CA LYS A 111 -4.94 9.44 -11.84
C LYS A 111 -6.46 9.36 -11.93
N TRP A 112 -6.99 8.34 -12.63
CA TRP A 112 -8.42 8.09 -12.71
C TRP A 112 -9.08 7.91 -11.34
N ARG A 113 -8.41 7.19 -10.43
CA ARG A 113 -8.90 6.90 -9.08
C ARG A 113 -8.68 8.02 -8.08
N ASP A 114 -7.84 9.00 -8.40
CA ASP A 114 -7.55 10.11 -7.52
C ASP A 114 -8.79 11.02 -7.38
N PRO A 115 -9.29 11.29 -6.16
CA PRO A 115 -10.42 12.20 -5.97
C PRO A 115 -10.01 13.68 -6.04
N THR A 116 -8.73 14.02 -5.85
CA THR A 116 -8.27 15.41 -5.62
C THR A 116 -8.40 16.35 -6.82
N GLY A 117 -8.43 15.80 -8.03
CA GLY A 117 -8.48 16.57 -9.28
C GLY A 117 -9.86 16.67 -9.96
N ARG A 118 -10.96 16.23 -9.32
CA ARG A 118 -12.31 16.37 -9.90
C ARG A 118 -13.05 17.56 -9.33
N SER A 119 -13.59 18.40 -10.21
CA SER A 119 -14.42 19.55 -9.84
C SER A 119 -15.66 19.10 -9.07
N SER A 120 -15.95 19.79 -7.96
CA SER A 120 -17.03 19.47 -7.04
C SER A 120 -18.43 19.49 -7.67
N GLU A 121 -18.61 20.19 -8.81
CA GLU A 121 -19.92 20.38 -9.47
C GLU A 121 -20.48 19.13 -10.16
N TYR A 122 -19.65 18.12 -10.45
CA TYR A 122 -20.07 16.87 -11.12
C TYR A 122 -19.93 15.64 -10.22
N LEU A 123 -19.73 15.83 -8.92
CA LEU A 123 -19.50 14.75 -7.97
C LEU A 123 -20.76 14.47 -7.18
N ASP A 124 -21.58 13.57 -7.69
CA ASP A 124 -22.26 12.67 -6.78
C ASP A 124 -21.18 11.87 -6.04
N SER A 125 -20.82 12.34 -4.85
CA SER A 125 -19.80 11.75 -3.98
C SER A 125 -20.10 10.28 -3.65
N ASN A 126 -21.35 9.86 -3.86
CA ASN A 126 -21.83 8.49 -3.68
C ASN A 126 -21.71 7.60 -4.92
N SER A 127 -21.51 8.17 -6.12
CA SER A 127 -21.55 7.37 -7.36
C SER A 127 -20.39 6.38 -7.49
N GLY A 128 -19.33 6.52 -6.68
CA GLY A 128 -18.20 5.58 -6.64
C GLY A 128 -17.50 5.37 -8.00
N MET A 129 -17.79 6.24 -8.98
CA MET A 129 -17.43 6.06 -10.40
C MET A 129 -15.92 5.97 -10.61
N HIS A 130 -15.18 6.72 -9.79
CA HIS A 130 -13.72 6.70 -9.77
C HIS A 130 -13.13 5.36 -9.32
N LYS A 131 -13.91 4.51 -8.64
CA LYS A 131 -13.56 3.13 -8.23
C LYS A 131 -14.13 2.09 -9.20
N ARG A 132 -14.60 2.52 -10.38
CA ARG A 132 -15.09 1.66 -11.45
C ARG A 132 -14.13 1.68 -12.63
N CYS A 133 -14.22 0.67 -13.49
CA CYS A 133 -13.46 0.60 -14.73
C CYS A 133 -13.83 1.80 -15.64
N PRO A 134 -12.86 2.56 -16.18
CA PRO A 134 -13.13 3.63 -17.14
C PRO A 134 -13.91 3.20 -18.39
N MET A 135 -13.78 1.94 -18.79
CA MET A 135 -14.39 1.42 -20.02
C MET A 135 -15.78 0.80 -19.77
N CYS A 136 -15.87 -0.26 -18.96
CA CYS A 136 -17.14 -0.96 -18.73
C CYS A 136 -17.89 -0.53 -17.47
N ARG A 137 -17.33 0.38 -16.66
CA ARG A 137 -17.87 0.74 -15.33
C ARG A 137 -18.04 -0.46 -14.39
N GLY A 138 -17.41 -1.60 -14.65
CA GLY A 138 -17.36 -2.72 -13.71
C GLY A 138 -16.76 -2.29 -12.36
N PRO A 139 -17.29 -2.76 -11.22
CA PRO A 139 -16.78 -2.39 -9.91
C PRO A 139 -15.36 -2.95 -9.71
N SER A 140 -14.43 -2.12 -9.25
CA SER A 140 -13.07 -2.56 -8.95
C SER A 140 -12.48 -1.79 -7.78
N ARG A 141 -12.49 -2.43 -6.61
CA ARG A 141 -12.16 -1.79 -5.33
C ARG A 141 -10.69 -1.39 -5.20
N PHE A 142 -9.78 -2.07 -5.90
CA PHE A 142 -8.35 -1.82 -5.88
C PHE A 142 -7.75 -2.05 -7.27
N VAL A 143 -6.56 -1.50 -7.51
CA VAL A 143 -5.77 -1.72 -8.72
C VAL A 143 -4.60 -2.62 -8.36
N THR A 144 -4.46 -3.73 -9.06
CA THR A 144 -3.28 -4.59 -8.91
C THR A 144 -2.26 -4.22 -9.98
N PRO A 145 -1.06 -3.72 -9.60
CA PRO A 145 0.01 -3.52 -10.56
C PRO A 145 0.44 -4.88 -11.11
N SER A 146 0.78 -4.98 -12.38
CA SER A 146 1.40 -6.16 -12.98
C SER A 146 2.28 -5.81 -14.16
N HIS A 147 3.30 -6.61 -14.42
CA HIS A 147 4.16 -6.46 -15.61
C HIS A 147 3.63 -7.22 -16.83
N VAL A 148 2.69 -8.15 -16.61
CA VAL A 148 2.01 -8.91 -17.65
C VAL A 148 0.52 -8.58 -17.61
N PHE A 149 -0.08 -8.49 -18.78
CA PHE A 149 -1.53 -8.37 -18.87
C PHE A 149 -2.18 -9.76 -18.90
N TYR A 150 -3.25 -9.91 -18.12
CA TYR A 150 -4.06 -11.13 -18.12
C TYR A 150 -5.52 -10.78 -18.43
N LYS A 151 -6.13 -11.57 -19.32
CA LYS A 151 -7.55 -11.44 -19.67
C LYS A 151 -8.45 -11.78 -18.47
N ASN A 152 -9.74 -11.46 -18.54
CA ASN A 152 -10.67 -11.85 -17.49
C ASN A 152 -10.72 -13.39 -17.42
N GLU A 153 -10.95 -13.94 -16.21
CA GLU A 153 -11.06 -15.40 -15.97
C GLU A 153 -9.77 -16.23 -16.17
N ASP A 154 -8.64 -15.59 -16.50
CA ASP A 154 -7.35 -16.28 -16.53
C ASP A 154 -6.92 -16.67 -15.09
N PRO A 155 -6.60 -17.94 -14.81
CA PRO A 155 -6.17 -18.39 -13.47
C PRO A 155 -4.93 -17.64 -12.97
N LYS A 156 -4.00 -17.24 -13.86
CA LYS A 156 -2.81 -16.47 -13.48
C LYS A 156 -3.19 -15.06 -13.01
N LYS A 157 -4.26 -14.48 -13.55
CA LYS A 157 -4.77 -13.19 -13.07
C LYS A 157 -5.21 -13.29 -11.62
N GLU A 158 -5.98 -14.32 -11.30
CA GLU A 158 -6.48 -14.53 -9.93
C GLU A 158 -5.32 -14.72 -8.95
N GLU A 159 -4.32 -15.52 -9.33
CA GLU A 159 -3.10 -15.70 -8.53
C GLU A 159 -2.38 -14.37 -8.25
N VAL A 160 -2.17 -13.54 -9.27
CA VAL A 160 -1.53 -12.22 -9.12
C VAL A 160 -2.37 -11.29 -8.24
N LEU A 161 -3.70 -11.29 -8.40
CA LEU A 161 -4.62 -10.53 -7.56
C LEU A 161 -4.54 -10.97 -6.09
N GLU A 162 -4.52 -12.27 -5.83
CA GLU A 162 -4.39 -12.82 -4.48
C GLU A 162 -3.04 -12.49 -3.84
N ASN A 163 -1.95 -12.72 -4.58
CA ASN A 163 -0.60 -12.45 -4.10
C ASN A 163 -0.42 -10.97 -3.76
N TYR A 164 -1.00 -10.09 -4.58
CA TYR A 164 -1.04 -8.66 -4.27
C TYR A 164 -1.84 -8.38 -2.99
N LYS A 165 -3.06 -8.90 -2.85
CA LYS A 165 -3.86 -8.75 -1.61
C LYS A 165 -3.11 -9.23 -0.37
N LYS A 166 -2.51 -10.43 -0.42
CA LYS A 166 -1.69 -11.01 0.67
C LYS A 166 -0.52 -10.09 1.00
N SER A 167 0.13 -9.52 0.00
CA SER A 167 1.23 -8.57 0.22
C SER A 167 0.75 -7.28 0.89
N MET A 168 -0.39 -6.73 0.48
CA MET A 168 -0.92 -5.48 0.99
C MET A 168 -1.46 -5.60 2.43
N LYS A 169 -1.96 -6.77 2.84
CA LYS A 169 -2.33 -7.06 4.24
C LYS A 169 -1.19 -6.89 5.24
N ARG A 170 0.06 -6.80 4.79
CA ARG A 170 1.23 -6.54 5.64
C ARG A 170 1.52 -5.06 5.84
N VAL A 171 0.99 -4.21 4.97
CA VAL A 171 1.22 -2.76 4.98
C VAL A 171 0.23 -2.12 5.94
N LYS A 172 0.71 -1.34 6.91
CA LYS A 172 -0.14 -0.64 7.88
C LYS A 172 -1.09 0.33 7.18
N CYS A 173 -2.34 0.37 7.62
CA CYS A 173 -3.34 1.27 7.08
C CYS A 173 -3.11 2.70 7.57
N LYS A 174 -2.88 3.61 6.62
CA LYS A 174 -2.62 5.03 6.88
C LYS A 174 -3.79 5.76 7.58
N TYR A 175 -5.03 5.30 7.42
CA TYR A 175 -6.19 5.90 8.09
C TYR A 175 -6.27 5.45 9.55
N PHE A 176 -6.05 4.16 9.77
CA PHE A 176 -6.03 3.58 11.10
C PHE A 176 -4.88 4.13 11.94
N GLU A 177 -3.68 4.22 11.37
CA GLU A 177 -2.50 4.77 12.04
C GLU A 177 -2.68 6.24 12.44
N ARG A 178 -3.40 7.02 11.63
CA ARG A 178 -3.73 8.44 11.94
C ARG A 178 -4.93 8.60 12.87
N SER A 179 -5.67 7.54 13.15
CA SER A 179 -6.84 7.61 14.02
C SER A 179 -6.44 7.63 15.49
N ILE A 180 -7.26 8.28 16.31
CA ILE A 180 -7.00 8.49 17.73
C ILE A 180 -7.15 7.14 18.47
N PRO A 181 -6.25 6.79 19.42
CA PRO A 181 -6.44 5.64 20.30
C PRO A 181 -7.81 5.70 21.01
N GLY A 182 -8.57 4.60 20.96
CA GLY A 182 -9.95 4.54 21.48
C GLY A 182 -11.04 4.94 20.47
N LEU A 183 -10.71 5.71 19.43
CA LEU A 183 -11.61 6.05 18.33
C LEU A 183 -11.01 5.65 16.98
N ARG A 184 -10.80 4.34 16.80
CA ARG A 184 -10.21 3.80 15.58
C ARG A 184 -11.12 4.08 14.38
N PHE A 185 -10.52 4.57 13.30
CA PHE A 185 -11.26 4.94 12.09
C PHE A 185 -10.55 4.46 10.83
N CYS A 186 -11.32 3.79 9.97
CA CYS A 186 -10.92 3.51 8.60
C CYS A 186 -12.16 3.63 7.71
N PRO A 187 -12.14 4.45 6.64
CA PRO A 187 -13.31 4.65 5.79
C PRO A 187 -13.70 3.38 5.02
N TYR A 188 -12.81 2.38 4.97
CA TYR A 188 -13.06 1.08 4.36
C TYR A 188 -13.48 0.00 5.37
N GLY A 189 -13.41 0.28 6.68
CA GLY A 189 -13.77 -0.66 7.75
C GLY A 189 -13.14 -2.03 7.56
N ARG A 190 -13.95 -3.08 7.66
CA ARG A 190 -13.53 -4.49 7.49
C ARG A 190 -13.09 -4.85 6.08
N ASP A 191 -13.46 -4.05 5.08
CA ASP A 191 -13.08 -4.27 3.68
C ASP A 191 -11.76 -3.58 3.33
N CYS A 192 -11.11 -2.95 4.31
CA CYS A 192 -9.76 -2.41 4.14
C CYS A 192 -8.79 -3.57 3.86
N PHE A 193 -8.00 -3.43 2.80
CA PHE A 193 -7.05 -4.47 2.40
C PHE A 193 -5.65 -4.27 3.03
N TYR A 194 -5.49 -3.22 3.84
CA TYR A 194 -4.29 -2.91 4.61
C TYR A 194 -4.41 -3.43 6.04
N LYS A 195 -3.28 -3.62 6.72
CA LYS A 195 -3.25 -4.07 8.11
C LYS A 195 -3.80 -2.99 9.05
N HIS A 196 -4.74 -3.37 9.91
CA HIS A 196 -5.11 -2.60 11.09
C HIS A 196 -4.45 -3.26 12.29
N GLU A 197 -3.45 -2.60 12.88
CA GLU A 197 -2.66 -3.13 13.99
C GLU A 197 -2.73 -2.13 15.14
N ASP A 198 -3.16 -2.58 16.31
CA ASP A 198 -3.23 -1.76 17.52
C ASP A 198 -1.86 -1.55 18.17
N GLU A 199 -1.85 -0.89 19.33
CA GLU A 199 -0.62 -0.60 20.09
C GLU A 199 0.08 -1.85 20.64
N ASN A 200 -0.67 -2.95 20.78
CA ASN A 200 -0.15 -4.23 21.26
C ASN A 200 0.29 -5.15 20.12
N GLY A 201 0.15 -4.71 18.86
CA GLY A 201 0.44 -5.54 17.68
C GLY A 201 -0.70 -6.50 17.30
N GLN A 202 -1.85 -6.44 17.97
CA GLN A 202 -3.05 -7.21 17.69
C GLN A 202 -3.75 -6.65 16.44
N GLU A 203 -4.28 -7.54 15.60
CA GLU A 203 -5.08 -7.13 14.46
C GLU A 203 -6.44 -6.59 14.90
N TYR A 204 -6.75 -5.36 14.52
CA TYR A 204 -8.04 -4.72 14.80
C TYR A 204 -9.00 -4.92 13.62
N VAL A 205 -10.09 -5.64 13.83
CA VAL A 205 -11.11 -5.89 12.81
C VAL A 205 -12.35 -5.06 13.11
N PHE A 206 -12.71 -4.15 12.21
CA PHE A 206 -13.97 -3.42 12.29
C PHE A 206 -15.15 -4.37 12.06
N GLN A 207 -16.29 -4.16 12.74
CA GLN A 207 -17.47 -4.99 12.50
C GLN A 207 -18.13 -4.72 11.15
N LYS A 208 -18.11 -3.46 10.71
CA LYS A 208 -18.81 -2.99 9.50
C LYS A 208 -17.82 -2.71 8.35
N GLY A 209 -18.33 -2.77 7.12
CA GLY A 209 -17.55 -2.55 5.90
C GLY A 209 -17.68 -1.14 5.33
N VAL A 210 -17.20 -0.98 4.10
CA VAL A 210 -17.23 0.31 3.38
C VAL A 210 -18.65 0.86 3.26
N ASP A 211 -19.64 -0.01 3.12
CA ASP A 211 -21.04 0.37 2.89
C ASP A 211 -21.63 1.11 4.10
N HIS A 212 -21.07 0.90 5.29
CA HIS A 212 -21.44 1.66 6.47
C HIS A 212 -20.59 2.94 6.57
N TYR A 213 -19.27 2.83 6.56
CA TYR A 213 -18.39 3.95 6.90
C TYR A 213 -18.32 5.04 5.82
N MET A 214 -18.48 4.71 4.53
CA MET A 214 -18.52 5.72 3.46
C MET A 214 -19.88 6.42 3.38
N ASN A 215 -20.99 5.71 3.62
CA ASN A 215 -22.33 6.31 3.59
C ASN A 215 -22.58 7.24 4.79
N VAL A 216 -21.92 6.99 5.93
CA VAL A 216 -21.98 7.85 7.13
C VAL A 216 -21.09 9.10 6.99
N SER A 217 -20.12 9.10 6.07
CA SER A 217 -19.21 10.23 5.85
C SER A 217 -19.81 11.36 5.01
N GLY A 218 -20.92 11.11 4.29
CA GLY A 218 -21.63 12.12 3.51
C GLY A 218 -22.38 13.18 4.34
N THR A 219 -22.57 12.93 5.64
CA THR A 219 -23.29 13.82 6.57
C THR A 219 -22.37 14.66 7.46
N ARG A 220 -21.04 14.50 7.36
CA ARG A 220 -20.06 15.07 8.30
C ARG A 220 -19.11 16.11 7.70
N THR A 221 -19.54 16.85 6.68
CA THR A 221 -18.79 18.00 6.15
C THR A 221 -19.16 19.36 6.76
N THR A 222 -20.05 19.43 7.75
CA THR A 222 -20.38 20.70 8.43
C THR A 222 -20.78 20.54 9.90
N SER A 223 -19.87 20.14 10.80
CA SER A 223 -20.01 20.42 12.25
C SER A 223 -18.82 19.89 13.05
N PHE A 224 -17.70 20.60 12.95
CA PHE A 224 -16.66 20.59 13.99
C PHE A 224 -16.95 21.68 15.03
N VAL A 225 -18.20 21.80 15.50
CA VAL A 225 -18.56 22.62 16.68
C VAL A 225 -19.80 21.99 17.33
N SER A 226 -19.69 21.75 18.64
CA SER A 226 -20.77 21.43 19.61
C SER A 226 -21.38 20.02 19.59
N GLY A 227 -20.98 19.26 20.62
CA GLY A 227 -21.91 18.73 21.63
C GLY A 227 -23.03 17.79 21.18
N ASN A 228 -22.86 16.53 21.59
CA ASN A 228 -23.84 15.44 21.67
C ASN A 228 -24.16 14.70 20.36
N ASP A 229 -24.27 13.38 20.52
CA ASP A 229 -24.74 12.37 19.57
C ASP A 229 -23.73 11.84 18.52
N ALA A 230 -22.94 10.85 18.96
CA ALA A 230 -22.99 9.48 18.45
C ALA A 230 -21.67 8.75 18.82
N HIS A 231 -21.73 7.95 19.90
CA HIS A 231 -20.76 6.90 20.17
C HIS A 231 -20.60 5.97 18.95
N PRO A 232 -19.40 5.56 18.54
CA PRO A 232 -19.26 4.32 17.80
C PRO A 232 -19.43 3.16 18.80
N PRO A 233 -20.37 2.23 18.57
CA PRO A 233 -20.35 0.96 19.27
C PRO A 233 -19.21 0.16 18.64
N ASP A 234 -18.21 -0.21 19.43
CA ASP A 234 -17.39 -1.42 19.29
C ASP A 234 -16.40 -1.48 20.45
N LEU A 235 -16.95 -1.53 21.66
CA LEU A 235 -16.28 -1.96 22.87
C LEU A 235 -16.96 -3.23 23.35
N GLN A 236 -16.54 -4.36 22.77
CA GLN A 236 -16.76 -5.66 23.40
C GLN A 236 -15.60 -6.58 23.03
N ALA A 237 -14.46 -6.30 23.68
CA ALA A 237 -13.48 -7.33 23.95
C ALA A 237 -13.94 -8.05 25.23
N SER A 238 -14.16 -9.34 25.08
CA SER A 238 -14.54 -10.33 26.08
C SER A 238 -13.65 -10.27 27.34
N TYR A 239 -14.27 -10.12 28.51
CA TYR A 239 -13.69 -10.50 29.79
C TYR A 239 -14.60 -11.54 30.44
N ALA A 240 -14.01 -12.68 30.78
CA ALA A 240 -14.64 -13.77 31.50
C ALA A 240 -15.11 -13.32 32.89
N GLU A 241 -16.24 -13.88 33.30
CA GLU A 241 -16.89 -13.68 34.60
C GLU A 241 -15.98 -14.10 35.75
N GLU A 242 -15.89 -13.28 36.81
CA GLU A 242 -15.84 -13.75 38.20
C GLU A 242 -16.24 -12.63 39.20
N SER A 243 -17.35 -12.89 39.87
CA SER A 243 -18.00 -12.36 41.09
C SER A 243 -17.34 -11.32 42.04
N SER A 244 -18.04 -10.18 42.24
CA SER A 244 -18.52 -9.53 43.51
C SER A 244 -17.52 -8.99 44.59
N PRO A 245 -17.95 -8.18 45.60
CA PRO A 245 -18.17 -6.72 45.52
C PRO A 245 -17.51 -5.91 46.69
N THR A 246 -17.83 -4.60 46.80
CA THR A 246 -17.51 -3.56 47.83
C THR A 246 -16.27 -2.69 47.55
N SER A 247 -16.18 -1.37 47.77
CA SER A 247 -17.11 -0.30 48.16
C SER A 247 -16.40 1.07 47.97
N ARG A 248 -17.18 2.12 47.68
CA ARG A 248 -17.03 3.56 47.99
C ARG A 248 -15.64 4.26 47.89
N GLY A 249 -15.63 5.41 47.18
CA GLY A 249 -14.75 6.53 47.55
C GLY A 249 -14.48 7.55 46.44
N ILE A 250 -15.33 8.59 46.37
CA ILE A 250 -15.13 9.83 45.60
C ILE A 250 -13.92 10.57 46.15
N LEU A 251 -12.96 11.01 45.32
CA LEU A 251 -12.17 12.22 45.61
C LEU A 251 -11.75 12.96 44.33
N TYR A 252 -11.91 14.28 44.43
CA TYR A 252 -11.67 15.34 43.46
C TYR A 252 -10.17 15.57 43.13
N TRP A 253 -9.95 16.19 41.98
CA TRP A 253 -8.68 16.77 41.47
C TRP A 253 -7.97 17.71 42.47
N PRO A 254 -6.68 18.00 42.24
CA PRO A 254 -6.38 19.39 41.94
C PRO A 254 -5.41 19.63 40.77
N ARG A 255 -5.79 20.66 39.99
CA ARG A 255 -4.96 21.55 39.17
C ARG A 255 -3.60 21.85 39.81
N ARG A 256 -2.54 21.86 39.00
CA ARG A 256 -1.42 22.80 39.19
C ARG A 256 -0.97 23.41 37.87
N SER A 257 -0.72 24.69 37.96
CA SER A 257 -0.56 25.68 36.90
C SER A 257 0.92 25.97 36.60
N SER A 258 1.18 26.24 35.32
CA SER A 258 2.05 27.29 34.75
C SER A 258 3.56 27.35 35.08
N ALA A 259 4.37 27.15 34.03
CA ALA A 259 5.48 28.01 33.58
C ALA A 259 5.82 27.55 32.13
N ARG A 260 5.49 28.27 31.05
CA ARG A 260 6.15 29.45 30.43
C ARG A 260 7.67 29.35 30.26
N ASN A 261 8.10 28.93 29.07
CA ASN A 261 8.96 29.64 28.09
C ASN A 261 8.79 28.89 26.75
N ALA A 262 8.18 29.42 25.70
CA ALA A 262 8.60 30.53 24.84
C ALA A 262 9.99 30.29 24.24
N ASP A 263 10.02 29.71 23.03
CA ASP A 263 10.68 30.33 21.88
C ASP A 263 10.06 29.81 20.57
N ALA A 264 9.53 30.76 19.80
CA ALA A 264 9.16 30.68 18.38
C ALA A 264 10.45 30.60 17.52
N CYS A 265 10.52 30.43 16.21
CA CYS A 265 9.69 30.75 15.05
C CYS A 265 10.44 30.06 13.87
N SER A 266 9.80 29.29 12.97
CA SER A 266 9.33 29.69 11.63
C SER A 266 10.39 29.83 10.52
N ILE A 267 9.93 29.52 9.27
CA ILE A 267 10.44 29.95 7.94
C ILE A 267 11.54 29.04 7.34
N ALA A 268 11.54 28.64 6.06
CA ALA A 268 10.58 28.69 4.95
C ALA A 268 11.11 27.81 3.79
N ASP A 269 10.28 27.70 2.77
CA ASP A 269 10.49 27.19 1.41
C ASP A 269 11.84 27.52 0.76
N ASP A 270 12.39 26.52 0.04
CA ASP A 270 12.75 26.57 -1.39
C ASP A 270 12.82 25.13 -1.95
#